data_AF-A0A3D3PL24-F1
#
_entry.id   AF-A0A3D3PL24-F1
#
_cell.length_a   1.000
_cell.length_b   1.000
_cell.length_c   1.000
_cell.angle_alpha   90.00
_cell.angle_beta   90.00
_cell.angle_gamma   90.00
#
_symmetry.space_group_name_H-M   'P 1'
#
loop_
_entity.id
_entity.type
_entity.pdbx_description
1 polymer ?
#
loop_
_entity_poly.entity_id
_entity_poly.type
_entity_poly.pdbx_seq_one_letter_code
_entity_poly.pdbx_strand_id
1 'polypeptide(L)'
;MEARDGKMQSKILITAIVPAYNVENYVVSALDSLLNQTEKFHEIIVVNDGSTDTTGALIEQYRDIDGVRIFHSRNNGQGSARNLALSQASGEFVYFFDADD
;
A
#
# COMPACT_ATOMS: atom_id res chain seq x y z
N MET A 1 26.39 -25.43 23.40
CA MET A 1 25.18 -25.63 22.57
C MET A 1 24.01 -25.18 23.43
N GLU A 2 23.76 -23.88 23.46
CA GLU A 2 22.69 -23.32 24.31
C GLU A 2 21.42 -23.21 23.47
N ALA A 3 20.37 -23.89 23.95
CA ALA A 3 19.04 -23.77 23.41
C ALA A 3 18.56 -22.33 23.59
N ARG A 4 18.30 -21.63 22.49
CA ARG A 4 17.62 -20.33 22.54
C ARG A 4 16.13 -20.61 22.69
N ASP A 5 15.58 -20.18 23.83
CA ASP A 5 14.14 -20.16 24.10
C ASP A 5 13.35 -19.66 22.88
N GLY A 6 12.44 -20.50 22.41
CA GLY A 6 11.50 -20.18 21.33
C GLY A 6 10.44 -19.20 21.82
N LYS A 7 10.81 -17.93 22.00
CA LYS A 7 9.80 -16.86 21.95
C LYS A 7 9.23 -16.85 20.54
N MET A 8 7.95 -17.21 20.42
CA MET A 8 7.17 -16.98 19.20
C MET A 8 7.28 -15.48 18.89
N GLN A 9 8.06 -15.13 17.87
CA GLN A 9 8.16 -13.76 17.40
C GLN A 9 6.75 -13.38 16.91
N SER A 10 6.10 -12.43 17.60
CA SER A 10 4.85 -11.85 17.14
C SER A 10 5.10 -11.22 15.76
N LYS A 11 4.34 -11.64 14.74
CA LYS A 11 4.47 -11.09 13.40
C LYS A 11 4.08 -9.61 13.43
N ILE A 12 5.02 -8.72 13.11
CA ILE A 12 4.78 -7.29 13.00
C ILE A 12 3.81 -7.05 11.84
N LEU A 13 2.71 -6.34 12.09
CA LEU A 13 1.73 -6.01 11.06
C LEU A 13 2.00 -4.60 10.53
N ILE A 14 2.38 -4.51 9.25
CA ILE A 14 2.67 -3.24 8.59
C ILE A 14 1.66 -3.01 7.47
N THR A 15 1.00 -1.84 7.48
CA THR A 15 0.18 -1.37 6.35
C THR A 15 1.02 -0.47 5.46
N ALA A 16 1.15 -0.82 4.18
CA ALA A 16 1.72 0.10 3.17
C ALA A 16 0.63 1.05 2.67
N ILE A 17 0.93 2.34 2.63
CA ILE A 17 0.03 3.40 2.13
C ILE A 17 0.64 3.99 0.87
N VAL A 18 -0.10 3.88 -0.24
CA VAL A 18 0.33 4.29 -1.57
C VAL A 18 -0.64 5.35 -2.12
N PRO A 19 -0.36 6.65 -1.92
CA PRO A 19 -1.11 7.70 -2.59
C PRO A 19 -0.70 7.77 -4.06
N ALA A 20 -1.66 7.75 -4.98
CA ALA A 20 -1.42 7.74 -6.41
C ALA A 20 -2.18 8.88 -7.11
N TYR A 21 -1.46 9.71 -7.87
CA TYR A 21 -2.03 10.74 -8.73
C TYR A 21 -1.17 10.92 -9.99
N ASN A 22 -1.72 10.55 -11.14
CA ASN A 22 -1.07 10.67 -12.45
C ASN A 22 0.34 10.03 -12.53
N VAL A 23 0.43 8.76 -12.12
CA VAL A 23 1.67 7.96 -12.01
C VAL A 23 1.61 6.69 -12.89
N GLU A 24 0.92 6.74 -14.02
CA GLU A 24 0.67 5.56 -14.87
C GLU A 24 1.93 4.80 -15.30
N ASN A 25 3.06 5.50 -15.42
CA ASN A 25 4.34 4.92 -15.83
C ASN A 25 5.06 4.15 -14.72
N TYR A 26 4.64 4.28 -13.46
CA TYR A 26 5.38 3.79 -12.30
C TYR A 26 4.53 2.88 -11.41
N VAL A 27 3.22 3.15 -11.32
CA VAL A 27 2.36 2.53 -10.31
C VAL A 27 2.32 0.99 -10.35
N VAL A 28 2.44 0.39 -11.54
CA VAL A 28 2.52 -1.07 -11.69
C VAL A 28 3.80 -1.61 -11.05
N SER A 29 4.95 -1.00 -11.37
CA SER A 29 6.24 -1.40 -10.79
C SER A 29 6.27 -1.20 -9.27
N ALA A 30 5.73 -0.08 -8.79
CA ALA A 30 5.59 0.23 -7.38
C ALA A 30 4.79 -0.85 -6.63
N LEU A 31 3.57 -1.17 -7.10
CA LEU A 31 2.71 -2.18 -6.48
C LEU A 31 3.31 -3.59 -6.55
N ASP A 32 3.89 -3.95 -7.69
CA ASP A 32 4.57 -5.24 -7.85
C ASP A 32 5.76 -5.35 -6.88
N SER A 33 6.50 -4.27 -6.64
CA SER A 33 7.61 -4.26 -5.69
C SER A 33 7.15 -4.52 -4.25
N LEU A 34 6.04 -3.91 -3.82
CA LEU A 34 5.45 -4.10 -2.49
C LEU A 34 4.91 -5.52 -2.32
N LEU A 35 4.24 -6.04 -3.34
CA LEU A 35 3.69 -7.40 -3.34
C LEU A 35 4.78 -8.46 -3.32
N ASN A 36 5.95 -8.19 -3.90
CA ASN A 36 7.06 -9.13 -4.01
C ASN A 36 8.09 -9.05 -2.86
N GLN A 37 7.86 -8.25 -1.82
CA GLN A 37 8.73 -8.22 -0.64
C GLN A 37 8.88 -9.61 0.01
N THR A 38 10.05 -9.87 0.61
CA THR A 38 10.34 -11.12 1.32
C THR A 38 9.46 -11.27 2.57
N GLU A 39 9.27 -10.16 3.29
CA GLU A 39 8.29 -10.06 4.37
C GLU A 39 7.05 -9.34 3.82
N LYS A 40 5.90 -10.02 3.85
CA LYS A 40 4.66 -9.46 3.30
C LYS A 40 4.07 -8.40 4.23
N PHE A 41 3.64 -7.30 3.65
CA PHE A 41 2.77 -6.34 4.31
C PHE A 41 1.50 -7.04 4.79
N HIS A 42 0.95 -6.55 5.90
CA HIS A 42 -0.35 -7.00 6.40
C HIS A 42 -1.46 -6.61 5.42
N GLU A 43 -1.38 -5.39 4.91
CA GLU A 43 -2.23 -4.89 3.82
C GLU A 43 -1.49 -3.77 3.05
N ILE A 44 -1.93 -3.53 1.83
CA ILE A 44 -1.50 -2.42 0.97
C ILE A 44 -2.75 -1.60 0.64
N ILE A 45 -2.76 -0.34 1.05
CA ILE A 45 -3.85 0.59 0.78
C ILE A 45 -3.39 1.57 -0.30
N VAL A 46 -4.04 1.50 -1.46
CA VAL A 46 -3.80 2.41 -2.58
C VAL A 46 -4.94 3.42 -2.64
N VAL A 47 -4.60 4.71 -2.75
CA VAL A 47 -5.59 5.78 -2.90
C VAL A 47 -5.33 6.51 -4.20
N ASN A 48 -6.20 6.30 -5.19
CA ASN A 48 -6.22 7.13 -6.39
C ASN A 48 -6.87 8.47 -6.07
N ASP A 49 -6.06 9.52 -6.01
CA ASP A 49 -6.50 10.88 -5.69
C ASP A 49 -7.00 11.65 -6.92
N GLY A 50 -7.96 11.04 -7.62
CA GLY A 50 -8.62 11.67 -8.77
C GLY A 50 -7.72 11.83 -10.00
N SER A 51 -6.88 10.82 -10.28
CA SER A 51 -6.03 10.78 -11.48
C SER A 51 -6.86 10.96 -12.76
N THR A 52 -6.27 11.63 -13.73
CA THR A 52 -6.86 11.90 -15.05
C THR A 52 -6.22 11.08 -16.17
N ASP A 53 -5.17 10.35 -15.85
CA ASP A 53 -4.47 9.42 -16.74
C ASP A 53 -4.95 7.96 -16.50
N THR A 54 -4.18 6.97 -16.97
CA THR A 54 -4.57 5.56 -16.81
C THR A 54 -4.28 4.97 -15.42
N THR A 55 -3.69 5.74 -14.48
CA THR A 55 -3.36 5.28 -13.12
C THR A 55 -4.52 4.56 -12.44
N GLY A 56 -5.72 5.15 -12.49
CA GLY A 56 -6.91 4.56 -11.88
C GLY A 56 -7.25 3.18 -12.45
N ALA A 57 -7.19 3.02 -13.77
CA ALA A 57 -7.46 1.74 -14.41
C ALA A 57 -6.35 0.71 -14.16
N LEU A 58 -5.10 1.14 -14.01
CA LEU A 58 -3.96 0.27 -13.70
C LEU A 58 -4.08 -0.32 -12.30
N ILE A 59 -4.34 0.52 -11.28
CA ILE A 59 -4.44 0.02 -9.90
C ILE A 59 -5.63 -0.91 -9.70
N GLU A 60 -6.74 -0.71 -10.41
CA GLU A 60 -7.93 -1.56 -10.30
C GLU A 60 -7.65 -3.04 -10.63
N GLN A 61 -6.62 -3.32 -11.42
CA GLN A 61 -6.17 -4.69 -11.72
C GLN A 61 -5.70 -5.45 -10.47
N TYR A 62 -5.36 -4.73 -9.40
CA TYR A 62 -4.90 -5.28 -8.12
C TYR A 62 -6.04 -5.47 -7.11
N ARG A 63 -7.28 -5.08 -7.42
CA ARG A 63 -8.41 -5.08 -6.46
C ARG A 63 -8.73 -6.45 -5.87
N ASP A 64 -8.51 -7.51 -6.65
CA ASP A 64 -8.82 -8.89 -6.25
C ASP A 64 -7.65 -9.60 -5.54
N ILE A 65 -6.52 -8.92 -5.35
CA ILE A 65 -5.37 -9.46 -4.63
C ILE A 65 -5.62 -9.36 -3.12
N ASP A 66 -5.49 -10.48 -2.42
CA ASP A 66 -5.66 -10.53 -0.97
C ASP A 66 -4.71 -9.55 -0.26
N GLY A 67 -5.25 -8.77 0.67
CA GLY A 67 -4.54 -7.71 1.37
C GLY A 67 -4.36 -6.40 0.58
N VAL A 68 -4.84 -6.28 -0.67
CA VAL A 68 -4.84 -5.00 -1.40
C VAL A 68 -6.20 -4.32 -1.31
N ARG A 69 -6.21 -3.04 -0.96
CA ARG A 69 -7.44 -2.23 -0.84
C ARG A 69 -7.28 -0.94 -1.60
N ILE A 70 -8.25 -0.65 -2.48
CA ILE A 70 -8.19 0.50 -3.38
C ILE A 70 -9.35 1.45 -3.09
N PHE A 71 -9.01 2.72 -2.88
CA PHE A 71 -9.95 3.81 -2.70
C PHE A 71 -9.76 4.87 -3.79
N HIS A 72 -10.87 5.55 -4.13
CA HIS A 72 -10.85 6.71 -5.00
C HIS A 72 -11.36 7.93 -4.24
N SER A 73 -10.62 9.02 -4.35
CA SER A 73 -11.06 10.34 -3.91
C SER A 73 -11.12 11.29 -5.10
N ARG A 74 -11.86 12.39 -4.92
CA ARG A 74 -11.64 13.57 -5.76
C ARG A 74 -10.30 14.18 -5.37
N ASN A 75 -9.49 14.59 -6.34
CA ASN A 75 -8.19 15.21 -6.12
C ASN A 75 -8.26 16.27 -5.02
N ASN A 76 -7.55 15.99 -3.92
CA ASN A 76 -7.44 16.88 -2.76
C ASN A 76 -6.00 16.88 -2.18
N GLY A 77 -5.04 16.42 -2.98
CA GLY A 77 -3.62 16.37 -2.66
C GLY A 77 -3.21 15.11 -1.88
N GLN A 78 -1.92 14.78 -1.99
CA GLN A 78 -1.29 13.59 -1.42
C GLN A 78 -1.52 13.44 0.09
N GLY A 79 -1.54 14.54 0.85
CA GLY A 79 -1.83 14.51 2.28
C GLY A 79 -3.25 14.03 2.60
N SER A 80 -4.24 14.44 1.80
CA SER A 80 -5.62 13.97 1.94
C SER A 80 -5.74 12.48 1.62
N ALA A 81 -5.04 12.02 0.57
CA ALA A 81 -4.98 10.61 0.21
C ALA A 81 -4.35 9.75 1.32
N ARG A 82 -3.23 10.21 1.90
CA ARG A 82 -2.60 9.56 3.07
C ARG A 82 -3.53 9.51 4.28
N ASN A 83 -4.24 10.60 4.59
CA ASN A 83 -5.18 10.64 5.71
C ASN A 83 -6.36 9.68 5.51
N LEU A 84 -6.88 9.57 4.29
CA LEU A 84 -7.90 8.59 3.96
C LEU A 84 -7.38 7.17 4.22
N ALA A 85 -6.21 6.83 3.67
CA ALA A 85 -5.61 5.51 3.87
C ALA A 85 -5.33 5.21 5.36
N LEU A 86 -4.79 6.18 6.11
CA LEU A 86 -4.53 6.05 7.54
C LEU A 86 -5.80 5.71 8.34
N SER A 87 -6.94 6.32 7.99
CA SER A 87 -8.22 6.02 8.64
C SER A 87 -8.73 4.60 8.39
N GLN A 88 -8.18 3.93 7.38
CA GLN A 88 -8.57 2.58 6.96
C GLN A 88 -7.55 1.51 7.38
N ALA A 89 -6.36 1.91 7.79
CA ALA A 89 -5.26 1.00 8.11
C ALA A 89 -5.53 0.20 9.40
N SER A 90 -5.22 -1.11 9.36
CA SER A 90 -5.34 -2.05 10.48
C SER A 90 -3.99 -2.61 10.95
N GLY A 91 -2.88 -2.26 10.30
CA GLY A 91 -1.53 -2.59 10.75
C GLY A 91 -1.16 -1.88 12.06
N GLU A 92 -0.25 -2.49 12.82
CA GLU A 92 0.35 -1.87 14.02
C GLU A 92 1.27 -0.70 13.63
N PHE A 93 1.92 -0.82 12.47
CA PHE A 93 2.76 0.21 11.88
C PHE A 93 2.26 0.56 10.48
N VAL A 94 2.59 1.78 10.05
CA VAL A 94 2.32 2.25 8.69
C VAL A 94 3.62 2.63 8.00
N TYR A 95 3.69 2.35 6.71
CA TYR A 95 4.77 2.75 5.83
C TYR A 95 4.16 3.53 4.66
N PHE A 96 4.61 4.78 4.46
CA PHE A 96 4.23 5.56 3.29
C PHE A 96 5.20 5.24 2.15
N PHE A 97 4.64 4.81 1.02
CA PHE A 97 5.39 4.49 -0.19
C PHE A 97 4.87 5.37 -1.31
N ASP A 98 5.74 6.14 -1.95
CA ASP A 98 5.35 7.01 -3.06
C ASP A 98 5.22 6.18 -4.35
N ALA A 99 4.18 6.43 -5.13
CA ALA A 99 3.79 5.56 -6.24
C ALA A 99 4.70 5.67 -7.48
N ASP A 100 5.68 6.57 -7.44
CA ASP A 100 6.73 6.79 -8.44
C ASP A 100 8.11 6.24 -8.04
N ASP A 101 8.23 5.62 -6.85
CA ASP A 101 9.40 4.85 -6.39
C ASP A 101 9.32 3.36 -6.75
#